data_AF-A0A944GXT8-F1
#
_entry.id   AF-A0A944GXT8-F1
#
_cell.length_a   1.000
_cell.length_b   1.000
_cell.length_c   1.000
_cell.angle_alpha   90.00
_cell.angle_beta   90.00
_cell.angle_gamma   90.00
#
_symmetry.space_group_name_H-M   'P 1'
#
loop_
_entity.id
_entity.type
_entity.pdbx_description
1 polymer ?
#
loop_
_entity_poly.entity_id
_entity_poly.type
_entity_poly.pdbx_seq_one_letter_code
_entity_poly.pdbx_strand_id
1 'polypeptide(L)' 'MTGAAKFVMIAGAVIFIIGFIMQFVNIGRLPGDIVIKKGNTTFYFPIVTSILASIILSAIFYFIGRFR' A
#
# COMPACT_ATOMS: atom_id res chain seq x y z
N MET A 1 -17.52 -11.15 21.65
CA MET A 1 -16.72 -9.96 22.03
C MET A 1 -15.36 -9.87 21.32
N THR A 2 -15.00 -10.77 20.40
CA THR A 2 -13.69 -10.77 19.71
C THR A 2 -13.72 -10.14 18.31
N GLY A 3 -14.87 -10.06 17.64
CA GLY A 3 -14.99 -9.52 16.28
C GLY A 3 -14.75 -8.01 16.19
N ALA A 4 -15.34 -7.23 17.09
CA ALA A 4 -15.18 -5.77 17.11
C ALA A 4 -13.73 -5.35 17.39
N ALA A 5 -13.06 -5.99 18.35
CA ALA A 5 -11.65 -5.72 18.65
C ALA A 5 -10.73 -6.04 17.46
N LYS A 6 -10.94 -7.19 16.79
CA LYS A 6 -10.19 -7.55 15.58
C LYS A 6 -10.41 -6.57 14.44
N PHE A 7 -11.65 -6.13 14.23
CA PHE A 7 -11.97 -5.14 13.20
C PHE A 7 -11.25 -3.81 13.45
N VAL A 8 -11.25 -3.32 14.69
CA VAL A 8 -10.54 -2.09 15.08
C VAL A 8 -9.03 -2.23 14.88
N MET A 9 -8.44 -3.38 15.24
CA MET A 9 -7.01 -3.62 15.00
C MET A 9 -6.65 -3.63 13.51
N ILE A 10 -7.48 -4.25 12.66
CA ILE A 10 -7.27 -4.27 11.20
C ILE A 10 -7.42 -2.87 10.62
N ALA A 11 -8.47 -2.13 10.99
CA ALA A 11 -8.68 -0.76 10.54
C ALA A 11 -7.51 0.16 10.93
N GLY A 12 -7.00 0.04 12.17
CA GLY A 12 -5.83 0.78 12.63
C GLY A 12 -4.57 0.44 11.83
N ALA A 13 -4.34 -0.84 11.53
CA ALA A 13 -3.20 -1.25 10.70
C ALA A 13 -3.29 -0.70 9.26
N VAL A 14 -4.48 -0.71 8.65
CA VAL A 14 -4.70 -0.14 7.32
C VAL A 14 -4.43 1.37 7.30
N ILE A 15 -4.96 2.10 8.29
CA ILE A 15 -4.74 3.55 8.41
C ILE A 15 -3.26 3.87 8.62
N PHE A 16 -2.56 3.11 9.47
CA PHE A 16 -1.13 3.28 9.70
C PHE A 16 -0.32 3.07 8.41
N ILE A 17 -0.63 2.03 7.64
CA ILE A 17 0.02 1.75 6.36
C ILE A 17 -0.25 2.90 5.36
N ILE A 18 -1.49 3.39 5.27
CA ILE A 18 -1.82 4.53 4.39
C ILE A 18 -1.04 5.79 4.80
N GLY A 19 -1.00 6.12 6.09
CA GLY A 19 -0.25 7.27 6.60
C GLY A 19 1.26 7.14 6.38
N PHE A 20 1.81 5.94 6.60
CA PHE A 20 3.21 5.63 6.31
C PHE A 20 3.52 5.81 4.83
N ILE A 21 2.67 5.29 3.94
CA ILE A 21 2.79 5.48 2.49
C ILE A 21 2.79 6.96 2.14
N MET A 22 1.84 7.74 2.66
CA MET A 22 1.76 9.19 2.37
C MET A 22 3.03 9.96 2.75
N GLN A 23 3.81 9.50 3.74
CA GLN A 23 5.09 10.11 4.09
C GLN A 23 6.18 9.87 3.03
N PHE A 24 6.17 8.72 2.35
CA PHE A 24 7.13 8.39 1.29
C PHE A 24 6.62 8.77 -0.11
N VAL A 25 5.31 8.90 -0.28
CA VAL A 25 4.66 9.46 -1.46
C VAL A 25 4.72 10.98 -1.38
N ASN A 26 5.91 11.52 -1.61
CA ASN A 26 6.03 12.92 -2.00
C ASN A 26 5.22 13.07 -3.31
N ILE A 27 4.19 13.92 -3.31
CA ILE A 27 3.17 14.14 -4.35
C ILE A 27 3.74 14.33 -5.79
N GLY A 28 5.06 14.43 -5.95
CA GLY A 28 5.74 14.46 -7.24
C GLY A 28 6.30 13.14 -7.76
N ARG A 29 6.97 12.29 -6.93
CA ARG A 29 7.73 11.09 -7.36
C ARG A 29 8.05 10.18 -6.16
N LEU A 30 7.61 8.91 -6.14
CA LEU A 30 8.19 7.95 -5.20
C LEU A 30 9.62 7.61 -5.64
N PRO A 31 10.62 7.63 -4.73
CA PRO A 31 11.93 7.06 -5.02
C PRO A 31 11.76 5.54 -5.19
N GLY A 32 11.94 5.06 -6.43
CA GLY A 32 11.78 3.65 -6.80
C GLY A 32 10.74 3.40 -7.90
N ASP A 33 9.88 4.38 -8.19
CA ASP A 33 9.06 4.34 -9.40
C ASP A 33 9.93 4.75 -10.59
N ILE A 34 9.99 3.89 -11.61
CA ILE A 34 10.79 4.14 -12.79
C ILE A 34 10.05 5.20 -13.62
N VAL A 35 10.55 6.43 -13.59
CA VAL A 35 10.03 7.54 -14.38
C VAL A 35 11.02 7.87 -15.48
N ILE A 36 10.75 7.36 -16.69
CA ILE A 36 11.57 7.68 -17.87
C ILE A 36 10.91 8.87 -18.56
N LYS A 37 11.53 10.04 -18.47
CA LYS A 37 11.14 11.21 -19.25
C LYS A 37 12.03 11.33 -20.49
N LYS A 38 11.43 11.26 -21.68
CA LYS A 38 12.11 11.49 -22.96
C LYS A 38 11.30 12.50 -23.77
N GLY A 39 11.79 13.75 -23.84
CA GLY A 39 11.08 14.84 -24.52
C GLY A 39 9.70 15.11 -23.92
N ASN A 40 8.65 15.08 -24.75
CA ASN A 40 7.25 15.22 -24.34
C ASN A 40 6.62 13.93 -23.77
N THR A 41 7.33 12.80 -23.76
CA THR A 41 6.78 11.52 -23.27
C THR A 41 7.31 11.20 -21.88
N THR A 42 6.40 10.95 -20.94
CA THR A 42 6.71 10.48 -19.59
C THR A 42 6.18 9.06 -19.44
N PHE A 43 7.06 8.08 -19.25
CA PHE A 43 6.70 6.71 -18.90
C PHE A 43 6.86 6.53 -17.40
N TYR A 44 5.78 6.18 -16.71
CA TYR A 44 5.74 5.98 -15.26
C TYR A 44 5.46 4.51 -14.97
N PHE A 45 6.37 3.85 -14.24
CA PHE A 45 6.23 2.46 -13.86
C PHE A 45 6.32 2.32 -12.33
N PRO A 46 5.16 2.15 -11.65
CA PRO A 46 5.08 2.25 -10.19
C PRO A 46 5.41 0.93 -9.48
N ILE A 47 6.68 0.51 -9.52
CA ILE A 47 7.13 -0.77 -8.95
C ILE A 47 6.85 -0.84 -7.45
N VAL A 48 7.22 0.21 -6.72
CA VAL A 48 7.11 0.24 -5.26
C VAL A 48 5.65 0.17 -4.86
N THR A 49 4.78 0.92 -5.55
CA THR A 49 3.34 0.92 -5.32
C THR A 49 2.72 -0.45 -5.57
N SER A 50 3.11 -1.16 -6.64
CA SER A 50 2.60 -2.49 -6.95
C SER A 50 3.02 -3.55 -5.92
N ILE A 51 4.27 -3.50 -5.45
CA ILE A 51 4.76 -4.40 -4.39
C ILE A 51 3.97 -4.16 -3.10
N LEU A 52 3.78 -2.89 -2.73
CA LEU A 52 3.10 -2.54 -1.50
C LEU A 52 1.63 -2.93 -1.52
N ALA A 53 0.94 -2.67 -2.64
CA ALA A 53 -0.42 -3.14 -2.86
C ALA A 53 -0.51 -4.67 -2.71
N SER A 54 0.44 -5.42 -3.29
CA SER A 54 0.48 -6.88 -3.16
C SER A 54 0.64 -7.36 -1.72
N ILE A 55 1.52 -6.74 -0.93
CA ILE A 55 1.72 -7.08 0.49
C ILE A 55 0.44 -6.80 1.29
N ILE A 56 -0.23 -5.67 1.05
CA ILE A 56 -1.47 -5.30 1.73
C ILE A 56 -2.59 -6.30 1.39
N LEU A 57 -2.80 -6.58 0.10
CA LEU A 57 -3.80 -7.57 -0.34
C LEU A 57 -3.50 -8.96 0.22
N SER A 58 -2.23 -9.38 0.22
CA SER A 58 -1.82 -10.67 0.78
C SER A 58 -2.07 -10.74 2.28
N ALA A 59 -1.78 -9.67 3.04
CA ALA A 59 -2.07 -9.60 4.46
C ALA A 59 -3.59 -9.66 4.72
N ILE A 60 -4.40 -8.93 3.94
CA ILE A 60 -5.86 -8.97 4.03
C ILE A 60 -6.37 -10.41 3.80
N PHE A 61 -5.94 -11.07 2.73
CA PHE A 61 -6.35 -12.45 2.45
C PHE A 61 -5.85 -13.44 3.51
N TYR A 62 -4.64 -13.24 4.04
CA TYR A 62 -4.10 -14.05 5.12
C TYR A 62 -4.97 -13.95 6.38
N PHE A 63 -5.33 -12.72 6.80
CA PHE A 63 -6.18 -12.53 7.97
C PHE A 63 -7.62 -13.04 7.75
N ILE A 64 -8.23 -12.79 6.59
CA ILE A 64 -9.56 -13.30 6.27
C ILE A 64 -9.57 -14.83 6.25
N GLY A 65 -8.58 -15.45 5.62
CA GLY A 65 -8.44 -16.91 5.57
C GLY A 65 -8.16 -17.54 6.94
N ARG A 66 -7.44 -16.83 7.82
CA ARG A 66 -7.12 -17.28 9.18
C ARG A 66 -8.31 -17.18 10.14
N PHE A 67 -9.30 -16.33 9.86
CA PHE A 67 -10.50 -16.17 10.68
C PHE A 67 -11.67 -17.08 10.28
N ARG A 68 -11.47 -17.97 9.30
CA ARG A 68 -12.42 -19.04 8.97
C ARG A 68 -12.08 -20.34 9.68
#